data_AF-A0A7W6ZEG4-F1
#
_entry.id   AF-A0A7W6ZEG4-F1
#
_cell.length_a   1.000
_cell.length_b   1.000
_cell.length_c   1.000
_cell.angle_alpha   90.00
_cell.angle_beta   90.00
_cell.angle_gamma   90.00
#
_symmetry.space_group_name_H-M   'P 1'
#
loop_
_entity.id
_entity.type
_entity.pdbx_description
1 polymer ?
#
loop_
_entity_poly.entity_id
_entity_poly.type
_entity_poly.pdbx_seq_one_letter_code
_entity_poly.pdbx_strand_id
1 'polypeptide(L)' 'MTKVIIDAAKALDIIVHNQIIIGKNGNVGLKG' A
#
# COMPACT_ATOMS: atom_id res chain seq x y z
N MET A 1 4.12 1.29 -8.61
CA MET A 1 4.73 1.60 -7.29
C MET A 1 4.13 0.74 -6.19
N THR A 2 2.80 0.64 -6.08
CA THR A 2 2.05 -0.27 -5.17
C THR A 2 2.57 -1.71 -5.17
N LYS A 3 2.89 -2.27 -6.35
CA LYS A 3 3.41 -3.64 -6.51
C LYS A 3 4.79 -3.84 -5.90
N VAL A 4 5.68 -2.84 -6.00
CA VAL A 4 7.04 -2.89 -5.43
C VAL A 4 6.99 -2.93 -3.90
N ILE A 5 6.07 -2.18 -3.29
CA ILE A 5 5.87 -2.16 -1.84
C ILE A 5 5.32 -3.51 -1.35
N ILE A 6 4.36 -4.09 -2.08
CA ILE A 6 3.79 -5.41 -1.76
C ILE A 6 4.87 -6.50 -1.87
N ASP A 7 5.66 -6.49 -2.95
CA ASP A 7 6.70 -7.48 -3.19
C ASP A 7 7.82 -7.39 -2.13
N ALA A 8 8.21 -6.18 -1.72
CA ALA A 8 9.17 -5.98 -0.64
C ALA A 8 8.62 -6.42 0.73
N ALA A 9 7.36 -6.11 1.02
CA ALA A 9 6.71 -6.55 2.26
C ALA A 9 6.60 -8.08 2.32
N LYS A 10 6.24 -8.73 1.21
CA LYS A 10 6.18 -10.19 1.10
C LYS A 10 7.54 -10.85 1.35
N ALA A 11 8.63 -10.25 0.86
CA ALA A 11 9.99 -10.74 1.13
C ALA A 11 10.40 -10.64 2.62
N LEU A 12 9.74 -9.76 3.37
CA LEU A 12 9.93 -9.54 4.80
C LEU A 12 8.85 -10.22 5.67
N ASP A 13 7.98 -11.03 5.07
CA ASP A 13 6.82 -11.66 5.71
C ASP A 13 5.84 -10.66 6.35
N ILE A 14 5.71 -9.48 5.75
CA ILE A 14 4.81 -8.40 6.18
C ILE A 14 3.58 -8.38 5.27
N ILE A 15 2.39 -8.42 5.86
CA ILE A 15 1.11 -8.35 5.13
C ILE A 15 0.67 -6.90 4.99
N VAL A 16 0.58 -6.41 3.76
CA VAL A 16 0.08 -5.06 3.45
C VAL A 16 -1.44 -5.11 3.28
N HIS A 17 -2.19 -4.71 4.33
CA HIS A 17 -3.65 -4.77 4.33
C HIS A 17 -4.34 -3.61 3.59
N ASN A 18 -3.75 -2.42 3.60
CA ASN A 18 -4.37 -1.24 3.02
C ASN A 18 -3.28 -0.26 2.54
N GLN A 19 -3.37 0.21 1.29
CA GLN A 19 -2.56 1.33 0.83
C GLN A 19 -3.45 2.56 0.75
N ILE A 20 -3.20 3.55 1.60
CA ILE A 20 -3.96 4.81 1.62
C ILE A 20 -3.07 5.90 1.05
N ILE A 21 -3.53 6.52 -0.04
CA ILE A 21 -2.91 7.72 -0.58
C ILE A 21 -3.64 8.91 0.03
N ILE A 22 -2.91 9.75 0.79
CA ILE A 22 -3.46 10.98 1.37
C ILE A 22 -3.03 12.16 0.50
N GLY A 23 -4.00 12.83 -0.12
CA GLY A 23 -3.81 14.07 -0.87
C GLY A 23 -4.36 15.26 -0.09
N LYS A 24 -4.07 16.47 -0.60
CA LYS A 24 -4.55 17.74 -0.03
C LYS A 24 -6.08 17.81 0.12
N ASN A 25 -6.81 17.07 -0.71
CA ASN A 25 -8.28 17.09 -0.78
C ASN A 25 -8.94 15.81 -0.22
N GLY A 26 -8.19 14.99 0.53
CA GLY A 26 -8.71 13.76 1.12
C GLY A 26 -7.88 12.53 0.78
N ASN A 27 -8.41 11.36 1.13
CA ASN A 27 -7.73 10.09 1.00
C ASN A 27 -8.45 9.13 0.02
N VAL A 28 -7.66 8.36 -0.73
CA VAL A 28 -8.16 7.24 -1.53
C VAL A 28 -7.50 5.97 -1.02
N GLY A 29 -8.33 5.00 -0.61
CA GLY A 29 -7.89 3.67 -0.26
C GLY A 29 -7.76 2.80 -1.51
N LEU A 30 -6.58 2.24 -1.72
CA LEU A 30 -6.33 1.18 -2.68
C LEU A 30 -6.32 -0.14 -1.92
N LYS A 31 -7.39 -0.92 -2.09
CA LYS A 31 -7.41 -2.32 -1.66
C LYS A 31 -6.56 -3.12 -2.64
N GLY A 32 -5.49 -3.71 -2.12
CA GLY A 32 -4.61 -4.62 -2.84
C GLY A 32 -5.19 -6.01 -2.93
#